data_AF-A0A840NT11-F1
#
_entry.id   AF-A0A840NT11-F1
#
_cell.length_a   1.000
_cell.length_b   1.000
_cell.length_c   1.000
_cell.angle_alpha   90.00
_cell.angle_beta   90.00
_cell.angle_gamma   90.00
#
_symmetry.space_group_name_H-M   'P 1'
#
loop_
_entity.id
_entity.type
_entity.pdbx_description
1 polymer ?
#
loop_
_entity_poly.entity_id
_entity_poly.type
_entity_poly.pdbx_seq_one_letter_code
_entity_poly.pdbx_strand_id
1 'polypeptide(L)'
;MVNKKLKPAKVLSLARRAARNAKTTIQEIPGRGKGSHRIFAVYDREGAEVARFGLTGHNKEISWYVLTHIETGLAPIFGDKWLEDR
;
A
#
# COMPACT_ATOMS: atom_id res chain seq x y z
N MET A 1 -14.20 4.52 3.16
CA MET A 1 -14.33 4.11 1.76
C MET A 1 -13.65 5.16 0.91
N VAL A 2 -12.54 4.81 0.24
CA VAL A 2 -11.74 5.75 -0.54
C VAL A 2 -12.51 6.22 -1.77
N ASN A 3 -13.18 7.37 -1.67
CA ASN A 3 -13.87 8.04 -2.78
C ASN A 3 -12.98 9.06 -3.50
N LYS A 4 -11.64 8.86 -3.45
CA LYS A 4 -10.65 9.82 -3.93
C LYS A 4 -9.78 9.20 -5.00
N LYS A 5 -9.54 9.97 -6.06
CA LYS A 5 -8.53 9.69 -7.08
C LYS A 5 -7.14 9.91 -6.48
N LEU A 6 -6.52 8.83 -6.01
CA LEU A 6 -5.19 8.90 -5.40
C LEU A 6 -4.11 8.58 -6.45
N LYS A 7 -3.04 9.36 -6.43
CA LYS A 7 -1.81 9.04 -7.15
C LYS A 7 -1.03 7.97 -6.38
N PRO A 8 -0.25 7.11 -7.06
CA PRO A 8 0.53 6.08 -6.39
C PRO A 8 1.45 6.59 -5.28
N ALA A 9 2.12 7.73 -5.50
CA ALA A 9 2.97 8.33 -4.48
C ALA A 9 2.22 8.64 -3.17
N LYS A 10 0.96 9.10 -3.27
CA LYS A 10 0.12 9.38 -2.10
C LYS A 10 -0.32 8.09 -1.42
N VAL A 11 -0.70 7.05 -2.18
CA VAL A 11 -1.03 5.72 -1.65
C VAL A 11 0.15 5.14 -0.87
N LEU A 12 1.35 5.18 -1.44
CA LEU A 12 2.56 4.68 -0.78
C LEU A 12 2.88 5.49 0.50
N SER A 13 2.70 6.81 0.46
CA SER A 13 2.88 7.66 1.64
C SER A 13 1.90 7.31 2.77
N LEU A 14 0.62 7.13 2.45
CA LEU A 14 -0.42 6.70 3.39
C LEU A 14 -0.13 5.30 3.94
N ALA A 15 0.28 4.36 3.08
CA ALA A 15 0.65 3.00 3.49
C ALA A 15 1.83 3.02 4.46
N ARG A 16 2.86 3.83 4.19
CA ARG A 16 4.00 4.01 5.10
C ARG A 16 3.61 4.69 6.42
N ARG A 17 2.61 5.57 6.44
CA ARG A 17 2.05 6.14 7.67
C ARG A 17 1.33 5.06 8.48
N ALA A 18 0.46 4.30 7.83
CA ALA A 18 -0.29 3.21 8.45
C ALA A 18 0.64 2.12 9.02
N ALA A 19 1.67 1.72 8.25
CA ALA A 19 2.67 0.75 8.70
C ALA A 19 3.41 1.21 9.96
N ARG A 20 3.82 2.49 10.03
CA ARG A 20 4.44 3.06 11.24
C ARG A 20 3.51 2.96 12.46
N ASN A 21 2.21 3.24 12.29
CA ASN A 21 1.22 3.12 13.37
C ASN A 21 1.02 1.66 13.79
N ALA A 22 1.01 0.74 12.82
CA ALA A 22 0.91 -0.71 13.04
C ALA A 22 2.23 -1.36 13.47
N LYS A 23 3.31 -0.58 13.63
CA LYS A 23 4.67 -1.05 13.98
C LYS A 23 5.24 -2.09 13.00
N THR A 24 4.85 -1.99 11.72
CA THR A 24 5.35 -2.77 10.60
C THR A 24 6.19 -1.89 9.68
N THR A 25 6.95 -2.52 8.77
CA THR A 25 7.77 -1.81 7.78
C THR A 25 7.34 -2.18 6.37
N ILE A 26 7.42 -1.22 5.44
CA ILE A 26 7.13 -1.48 4.02
C ILE A 26 8.43 -1.35 3.23
N GLN A 27 8.76 -2.38 2.46
CA GLN A 27 9.92 -2.37 1.56
C GLN A 27 9.50 -2.72 0.13
N GLU A 28 10.15 -2.10 -0.85
CA GLU A 28 10.01 -2.50 -2.24
C GLU A 28 10.81 -3.78 -2.48
N ILE A 29 10.23 -4.75 -3.21
CA ILE A 29 10.94 -5.93 -3.67
C ILE A 29 11.46 -5.66 -5.09
N PRO A 30 12.75 -5.35 -5.28
CA PRO A 30 13.29 -5.06 -6.60
C PRO A 30 13.16 -6.27 -7.53
N GLY A 31 12.97 -6.01 -8.83
CA GLY A 31 12.91 -7.05 -9.87
C GLY A 31 11.63 -7.88 -9.93
N ARG A 32 10.69 -7.72 -8.98
CA ARG A 32 9.39 -8.44 -8.98
C ARG A 32 8.25 -7.71 -9.70
N GLY A 33 8.48 -6.48 -10.16
CA GLY A 33 7.50 -5.68 -10.89
C GLY A 33 7.57 -5.84 -12.41
N LYS A 34 6.43 -5.81 -13.10
CA LYS A 34 6.37 -5.78 -14.58
C LYS A 34 6.12 -4.36 -15.09
N GLY A 35 7.06 -3.83 -15.89
CA GLY A 35 6.95 -2.49 -16.47
C GLY A 35 6.93 -1.40 -15.40
N SER A 36 5.84 -0.64 -15.34
CA SER A 36 5.65 0.40 -14.32
C SER A 36 5.18 -0.16 -12.97
N HIS A 37 4.77 -1.43 -12.87
CA HIS A 37 4.34 -2.00 -11.58
C HIS A 37 5.54 -2.19 -10.65
N ARG A 38 5.33 -1.92 -9.37
CA ARG A 38 6.24 -2.15 -8.26
C ARG A 38 5.53 -3.01 -7.23
N ILE A 39 6.29 -3.85 -6.55
CA ILE A 39 5.77 -4.75 -5.52
C ILE A 39 6.36 -4.30 -4.19
N PHE A 40 5.48 -4.15 -3.20
CA PHE A 40 5.84 -3.77 -1.85
C PHE A 40 5.43 -4.90 -0.90
N ALA A 41 6.34 -5.28 -0.02
CA ALA A 41 6.09 -6.21 1.07
C ALA A 41 6.01 -5.46 2.40
N VAL A 42 5.14 -5.93 3.27
CA VAL A 42 4.97 -5.48 4.64
C VAL A 42 5.61 -6.51 5.54
N TYR A 43 6.55 -6.08 6.38
CA TYR A 43 7.23 -6.92 7.35
C TYR A 43 6.85 -6.53 8.77
N ASP A 44 6.69 -7.51 9.64
CA ASP A 44 6.53 -7.28 11.06
C ASP A 44 7.87 -6.95 11.75
N ARG A 45 7.85 -6.91 13.08
CA ARG A 45 9.02 -6.60 13.91
C ARG A 45 10.06 -7.71 13.92
N GLU A 46 9.65 -8.94 13.66
CA GLU A 46 10.52 -10.12 13.61
C GLU A 46 11.13 -10.29 12.21
N GLY A 47 10.69 -9.48 11.25
CA GLY A 47 11.15 -9.52 9.86
C GLY A 47 10.37 -10.52 9.01
N ALA A 48 9.25 -11.05 9.48
CA ALA A 48 8.39 -11.92 8.69
C ALA A 48 7.51 -11.09 7.74
N GLU A 49 7.41 -11.53 6.48
CA GLU A 49 6.49 -10.93 5.51
C GLU A 49 5.05 -11.26 5.90
N VAL A 50 4.27 -10.24 6.26
CA VAL A 50 2.87 -10.38 6.69
C VAL A 50 1.86 -9.99 5.61
N ALA A 51 2.28 -9.22 4.62
CA ALA A 51 1.49 -8.93 3.43
C ALA A 51 2.34 -8.43 2.27
N ARG A 52 1.72 -8.40 1.09
CA ARG A 52 2.30 -7.83 -0.13
C ARG A 52 1.23 -7.13 -0.94
N PHE A 53 1.60 -6.04 -1.60
CA PHE A 53 0.72 -5.35 -2.53
C PHE A 53 1.49 -4.82 -3.73
N GLY A 54 0.79 -4.75 -4.86
CA GLY A 54 1.29 -4.11 -6.08
C GLY A 54 0.84 -2.66 -6.15
N LEU A 55 1.71 -1.79 -6.66
CA LEU A 55 1.40 -0.40 -6.92
C LEU A 55 2.06 0.04 -8.23
N THR A 56 1.34 0.80 -9.04
CA THR A 56 1.89 1.33 -10.28
C THR A 56 2.83 2.50 -10.01
N GLY A 57 3.92 2.60 -10.77
CA GLY A 57 4.92 3.68 -10.66
C GLY A 57 4.65 4.85 -11.60
N HIS A 58 3.55 4.83 -12.36
CA HIS A 58 3.19 5.93 -13.25
C HIS A 58 2.49 7.07 -12.50
N ASN A 59 2.57 8.31 -13.01
CA ASN A 59 1.97 9.48 -12.35
C ASN A 59 0.44 9.61 -12.56
N LYS A 60 -0.22 8.62 -13.17
CA LYS A 60 -1.68 8.60 -13.34
C LYS A 60 -2.38 8.19 -12.06
N GLU A 61 -3.60 8.69 -11.89
CA GLU A 61 -4.52 8.30 -10.81
C GLU A 61 -4.77 6.78 -10.83
N ILE A 62 -4.84 6.17 -9.65
CA ILE A 62 -5.17 4.75 -9.53
C ILE A 62 -6.69 4.60 -9.60
N SER A 63 -7.14 3.57 -10.32
CA SER A 63 -8.56 3.25 -10.39
C SER A 63 -9.15 2.95 -9.01
N TRP A 64 -10.42 3.30 -8.81
CA TRP A 64 -11.14 3.01 -7.58
C TRP A 64 -11.04 1.53 -7.18
N TYR A 65 -11.22 0.62 -8.14
CA TYR A 65 -11.12 -0.83 -7.89
C TYR A 65 -9.77 -1.23 -7.28
N VAL A 66 -8.66 -0.72 -7.82
CA VAL A 66 -7.32 -1.04 -7.30
C VAL A 66 -7.10 -0.40 -5.93
N LEU A 67 -7.60 0.82 -5.69
CA LEU A 67 -7.51 1.45 -4.37
C LEU A 67 -8.29 0.65 -3.32
N THR A 68 -9.52 0.24 -3.63
CA THR A 68 -10.34 -0.58 -2.74
C THR A 68 -9.69 -1.93 -2.47
N HIS A 69 -9.15 -2.60 -3.50
CA HIS A 69 -8.48 -3.89 -3.33
C HIS A 69 -7.24 -3.80 -2.42
N ILE A 70 -6.45 -2.72 -2.55
CA ILE A 70 -5.31 -2.45 -1.66
C ILE A 70 -5.80 -2.12 -0.24
N GLU A 71 -6.85 -1.30 -0.10
CA GLU A 71 -7.42 -0.91 1.19
C GLU A 71 -7.85 -2.14 1.99
N THR A 72 -8.68 -2.99 1.38
CA THR A 72 -9.27 -4.17 2.04
C THR A 72 -8.24 -5.25 2.28
N GLY A 73 -7.30 -5.47 1.36
CA GLY A 73 -6.23 -6.47 1.53
C GLY A 73 -5.28 -6.15 2.68
N LEU A 74 -5.08 -4.87 2.99
CA LEU A 74 -4.18 -4.43 4.08
C LEU A 74 -4.93 -4.06 5.37
N ALA A 75 -6.26 -4.03 5.36
CA ALA A 75 -7.08 -3.74 6.54
C ALA A 75 -6.78 -4.65 7.75
N PRO A 76 -6.48 -5.97 7.60
CA PRO A 76 -6.11 -6.82 8.73
C PRO A 76 -4.85 -6.36 9.48
N ILE A 77 -3.98 -5.58 8.83
CA ILE A 77 -2.73 -5.09 9.40
C ILE A 77 -2.85 -3.64 9.83
N PHE A 78 -3.47 -2.80 9.00
CA PHE A 78 -3.50 -1.35 9.17
C PHE A 78 -4.78 -0.83 9.83
N GLY A 79 -5.79 -1.69 10.01
CA GLY A 79 -7.13 -1.32 10.44
C GLY A 79 -7.97 -0.76 9.30
N ASP A 80 -9.25 -0.55 9.56
CA ASP A 80 -10.17 -0.01 8.56
C ASP A 80 -9.85 1.44 8.19
N LYS A 81 -10.13 1.81 6.94
CA LYS A 81 -10.04 3.19 6.43
C LYS A 81 -8.64 3.82 6.55
N TRP A 82 -7.58 3.02 6.57
CA TRP A 82 -6.20 3.50 6.68
C TRP A 82 -5.74 4.37 5.49
N LEU A 83 -6.44 4.31 4.36
CA LEU A 83 -6.23 5.18 3.20
C LEU A 83 -6.94 6.54 3.30
N GLU A 84 -7.75 6.77 4.34
CA GLU A 84 -8.36 8.08 4.58
C GLU A 84 -7.34 9.00 5.30
N ASP A 85 -7.03 10.14 4.67
CA ASP A 85 -6.24 11.20 5.31
C ASP A 85 -7.15 11.90 6.31
N ARG A 86 -6.99 11.57 7.60
CA ARG A 86 -7.56 12.33 8.72
C ARG A 86 -6.78 13.62 8.91
#